data_AF-A0A0G0PXY3-F1
#
_entry.id   AF-A0A0G0PXY3-F1
#
_cell.length_a   1.000
_cell.length_b   1.000
_cell.length_c   1.000
_cell.angle_alpha   90.00
_cell.angle_beta   90.00
_cell.angle_gamma   90.00
#
_symmetry.space_group_name_H-M   'P 1'
#
loop_
_entity.id
_entity.type
_entity.pdbx_description
1 polymer ?
#
loop_
_entity_poly.entity_id
_entity_poly.type
_entity_poly.pdbx_seq_one_letter_code
_entity_poly.pdbx_strand_id
1 'polypeptide(L)'
;MKCDMYLNIDAGTMNPIEHGEVFVTHDGVETDQDLGHYERFINEILTRENYLTNGQVYRIVLDKERALEYGGKCVEPYHQIPPEIILRWIAAGRVHNADVVLIELGGTVGEYEGLLFFEAVRRIKLKSPMDVILIHVGYLPVPPSIGELKSKPIQQSVQILNSLGLTPDIIVGRAEKEIDQKRKEKIALASGVLVENIISNPDVNSIYEIPIVLRKQKLDEIIIKQLGLKAKREDLRDWEIMLEKSKKTVTFVLLRV
;
A
#
# COMPACT_ATOMS: atom_id res chain seq x y z
N MET A 1 -3.85 5.53 -3.51
CA MET A 1 -4.91 5.78 -2.51
C MET A 1 -4.47 5.16 -1.21
N LYS A 2 -4.52 5.91 -0.11
CA LYS A 2 -4.26 5.40 1.24
C LYS A 2 -5.58 4.99 1.89
N CYS A 3 -5.60 3.82 2.50
CA CYS A 3 -6.69 3.33 3.35
C CYS A 3 -6.17 3.15 4.77
N ASP A 4 -6.61 4.00 5.69
CA ASP A 4 -6.24 3.92 7.10
C ASP A 4 -7.31 3.25 7.95
N MET A 5 -6.86 2.47 8.91
CA MET A 5 -7.74 1.60 9.71
C MET A 5 -8.28 2.28 10.98
N TYR A 6 -7.89 3.52 11.26
CA TYR A 6 -8.40 4.28 12.41
C TYR A 6 -9.78 4.92 12.15
N LEU A 7 -10.45 5.28 13.25
CA LEU A 7 -11.80 5.86 13.25
C LEU A 7 -11.85 7.37 13.03
N ASN A 8 -10.71 8.07 13.07
CA ASN A 8 -10.67 9.48 12.70
C ASN A 8 -11.13 9.64 11.24
N ILE A 9 -11.96 10.64 10.97
CA ILE A 9 -12.50 10.93 9.63
C ILE A 9 -11.42 11.54 8.73
N ASP A 10 -10.52 12.29 9.34
CA ASP A 10 -9.38 12.99 8.78
C ASP A 10 -8.22 12.95 9.77
N ALA A 11 -7.05 13.39 9.35
CA ALA A 11 -5.87 13.42 10.22
C ALA A 11 -5.80 14.66 11.13
N GLY A 12 -6.66 15.67 10.93
CA GLY A 12 -6.57 16.98 11.60
C GLY A 12 -6.80 16.94 13.11
N THR A 13 -7.44 15.90 13.61
CA THR A 13 -7.71 15.70 15.05
C THR A 13 -6.63 14.89 15.78
N MET A 14 -5.64 14.35 15.06
CA MET A 14 -4.57 13.53 15.64
C MET A 14 -3.42 14.40 16.14
N ASN A 15 -2.74 13.95 17.21
CA ASN A 15 -1.53 14.59 17.68
C ASN A 15 -0.36 14.32 16.71
N PRO A 16 0.22 15.35 16.06
CA PRO A 16 1.26 15.13 15.06
C PRO A 16 2.56 14.52 15.61
N ILE A 17 2.81 14.66 16.92
CA ILE A 17 3.99 14.08 17.56
C ILE A 17 3.87 12.55 17.67
N GLU A 18 2.65 12.05 17.82
CA GLU A 18 2.37 10.62 18.01
C GLU A 18 2.09 9.92 16.68
N HIS A 19 1.43 10.60 15.74
CA HIS A 19 0.92 10.00 14.51
C HIS A 19 1.59 10.51 13.23
N GLY A 20 2.59 11.39 13.35
CA GLY A 20 3.28 11.98 12.20
C GLY A 20 2.62 13.26 11.70
N GLU A 21 3.23 13.86 10.69
CA GLU A 21 2.75 15.13 10.13
C GLU A 21 1.41 14.92 9.38
N VAL A 22 0.56 15.95 9.40
CA VAL A 22 -0.67 15.99 8.61
C VAL A 22 -0.33 16.55 7.23
N PHE A 23 -0.75 15.86 6.17
CA PHE A 23 -0.68 16.37 4.80
C PHE A 23 -2.02 17.01 4.42
N VAL A 24 -1.98 18.17 3.77
CA VAL A 24 -3.20 18.86 3.32
C VAL A 24 -3.26 18.80 1.80
N THR A 25 -4.28 18.13 1.27
CA THR A 25 -4.50 18.02 -0.18
C THR A 25 -4.94 19.35 -0.79
N HIS A 26 -4.86 19.46 -2.12
CA HIS A 26 -5.24 20.69 -2.84
C HIS A 26 -6.70 21.11 -2.59
N ASP A 27 -7.59 20.15 -2.37
CA ASP A 27 -9.00 20.37 -2.06
C ASP A 27 -9.29 20.55 -0.55
N GLY A 28 -8.24 20.75 0.25
CA GLY A 28 -8.31 21.18 1.65
C GLY A 28 -8.61 20.07 2.66
N VAL A 29 -8.40 18.80 2.31
CA VAL A 29 -8.59 17.69 3.24
C VAL A 29 -7.29 17.39 3.97
N GLU A 30 -7.39 17.21 5.30
CA GLU A 30 -6.30 16.80 6.17
C GLU A 30 -6.17 15.27 6.16
N THR A 31 -5.04 14.77 5.68
CA THR A 31 -4.78 13.35 5.46
C THR A 31 -3.49 12.90 6.13
N ASP A 32 -3.26 11.59 6.15
CA ASP A 32 -1.96 11.02 6.48
C ASP A 32 -0.85 11.55 5.55
N GLN A 33 0.37 11.66 6.07
CA GLN A 33 1.56 12.12 5.34
C GLN A 33 1.89 11.30 4.08
N ASP A 34 1.44 10.04 4.02
CA ASP A 34 1.71 9.14 2.90
C ASP A 34 1.15 9.65 1.56
N LEU A 35 0.07 10.44 1.57
CA LEU A 35 -0.40 11.07 0.34
C LEU A 35 0.64 12.03 -0.26
N GLY A 36 1.37 12.74 0.60
CA GLY A 36 2.48 13.58 0.16
C GLY A 36 3.63 12.77 -0.43
N HIS A 37 3.87 11.55 0.05
CA HIS A 37 4.80 10.62 -0.60
C HIS A 37 4.30 10.28 -2.00
N TYR A 38 3.04 9.89 -2.14
CA TYR A 38 2.50 9.53 -3.44
C TYR A 38 2.64 10.67 -4.44
N GLU A 39 2.13 11.88 -4.13
CA GLU A 39 2.22 13.03 -5.04
C GLU A 39 3.65 13.28 -5.53
N ARG A 40 4.64 13.19 -4.62
CA ARG A 40 6.07 13.36 -4.97
C ARG A 40 6.59 12.29 -5.93
N PHE A 41 6.11 11.05 -5.85
CA PHE A 41 6.60 9.95 -6.68
C PHE A 41 5.84 9.79 -8.00
N ILE A 42 4.52 10.03 -8.00
CA ILE A 42 3.70 9.86 -9.21
C ILE A 42 3.49 11.17 -9.98
N ASN A 43 3.84 12.33 -9.39
CA ASN A 43 3.66 13.66 -9.96
C ASN A 43 2.20 13.95 -10.38
N GLU A 44 1.25 13.54 -9.54
CA GLU A 44 -0.18 13.78 -9.70
C GLU A 44 -0.74 14.48 -8.46
N ILE A 45 -1.77 15.32 -8.66
CA ILE A 45 -2.48 15.99 -7.56
C ILE A 45 -3.53 15.03 -7.01
N LEU A 46 -3.39 14.64 -5.75
CA LEU A 46 -4.34 13.79 -5.06
C LEU A 46 -5.36 14.64 -4.29
N THR A 47 -6.57 14.10 -4.14
CA THR A 47 -7.69 14.77 -3.47
C THR A 47 -8.31 13.86 -2.42
N ARG A 48 -9.41 14.30 -1.78
CA ARG A 48 -10.18 13.49 -0.83
C ARG A 48 -10.56 12.08 -1.30
N GLU A 49 -10.66 11.85 -2.62
CA GLU A 49 -10.99 10.52 -3.15
C GLU A 49 -9.83 9.53 -3.02
N ASN A 50 -8.61 10.02 -2.82
CA ASN A 50 -7.40 9.20 -2.68
C ASN A 50 -7.06 8.85 -1.23
N TYR A 51 -7.95 9.19 -0.29
CA TYR A 51 -7.80 8.95 1.13
C TYR A 51 -9.09 8.37 1.71
N LEU A 52 -8.96 7.30 2.49
CA LEU A 52 -10.09 6.62 3.10
C LEU A 52 -9.72 6.15 4.49
N THR A 53 -10.63 6.33 5.43
CA THR A 53 -10.47 5.82 6.80
C THR A 53 -11.66 4.94 7.19
N ASN A 54 -11.50 4.08 8.20
CA ASN A 54 -12.65 3.41 8.80
C ASN A 54 -13.69 4.46 9.24
N GLY A 55 -13.27 5.54 9.90
CA GLY A 55 -14.15 6.64 10.31
C GLY A 55 -15.08 7.15 9.22
N GLN A 56 -14.52 7.42 8.04
CA GLN A 56 -15.29 7.87 6.87
C GLN A 56 -16.30 6.82 6.41
N VAL A 57 -15.90 5.56 6.33
CA VAL A 57 -16.75 4.46 5.84
C VAL A 57 -17.89 4.17 6.82
N TYR A 58 -17.60 4.12 8.11
CA TYR A 58 -18.64 3.94 9.13
C TYR A 58 -19.63 5.11 9.13
N ARG A 59 -19.13 6.35 9.05
CA ARG A 59 -19.99 7.54 9.00
C ARG A 59 -20.96 7.48 7.83
N ILE A 60 -20.48 7.24 6.61
CA ILE A 60 -21.38 7.22 5.44
C ILE A 60 -22.42 6.08 5.52
N VAL A 61 -22.05 4.91 6.03
CA VAL A 61 -23.00 3.80 6.20
C VAL A 61 -24.07 4.15 7.25
N LEU A 62 -23.68 4.77 8.36
CA LEU A 62 -24.62 5.19 9.39
C LEU A 62 -25.52 6.35 8.92
N ASP A 63 -24.97 7.30 8.17
CA ASP A 63 -25.74 8.41 7.60
C ASP A 63 -26.82 7.88 6.62
N LYS A 64 -26.47 6.93 5.74
CA LYS A 64 -27.42 6.24 4.84
C LYS A 64 -28.49 5.47 5.61
N GLU A 65 -28.11 4.83 6.71
CA GLU A 65 -29.06 4.14 7.58
C GLU A 65 -30.06 5.10 8.21
N ARG A 66 -29.59 6.23 8.78
CA ARG A 66 -30.46 7.28 9.34
C ARG A 66 -31.38 7.92 8.30
N ALA A 67 -30.95 7.99 7.05
CA ALA A 67 -31.73 8.48 5.91
C ALA A 67 -32.73 7.44 5.36
N LEU A 68 -32.85 6.25 5.97
CA LEU A 68 -33.70 5.13 5.53
C LEU A 68 -33.35 4.58 4.13
N GLU A 69 -32.13 4.81 3.62
CA GLU A 69 -31.71 4.35 2.28
C GLU A 69 -31.66 2.81 2.16
N TYR A 70 -31.51 2.10 3.28
CA TYR A 70 -31.55 0.63 3.31
C TYR A 70 -32.97 0.05 3.45
N GLY A 71 -34.03 0.89 3.40
CA GLY A 71 -35.42 0.45 3.41
C GLY A 71 -35.85 -0.24 4.70
N GLY A 72 -35.30 0.20 5.85
CA GLY A 72 -35.63 -0.35 7.18
C GLY A 72 -35.06 -1.75 7.46
N LYS A 73 -34.20 -2.28 6.60
CA LYS A 73 -33.51 -3.55 6.83
C LYS A 73 -32.37 -3.39 7.84
N CYS A 74 -31.97 -4.50 8.46
CA CYS A 74 -30.79 -4.55 9.32
C CYS A 74 -29.53 -4.12 8.55
N VAL A 75 -28.70 -3.28 9.17
CA VAL A 75 -27.41 -2.81 8.65
C VAL A 75 -26.30 -3.48 9.45
N GLU A 76 -25.43 -4.20 8.75
CA GLU A 76 -24.38 -5.03 9.33
C GLU A 76 -23.03 -4.73 8.66
N PRO A 77 -21.93 -4.67 9.43
CA PRO A 77 -20.62 -4.37 8.87
C PRO A 77 -20.24 -5.26 7.69
N TYR A 78 -20.51 -6.57 7.77
CA TYR A 78 -20.20 -7.52 6.71
C TYR A 78 -20.93 -7.21 5.38
N HIS A 79 -22.14 -6.67 5.44
CA HIS A 79 -22.97 -6.43 4.26
C HIS A 79 -22.76 -5.05 3.65
N GLN A 80 -22.59 -4.01 4.47
CA GLN A 80 -22.52 -2.63 3.98
C GLN A 80 -21.10 -2.04 3.88
N ILE A 81 -20.17 -2.44 4.75
CA ILE A 81 -18.84 -1.79 4.81
C ILE A 81 -17.96 -2.17 3.61
N PRO A 82 -17.72 -3.47 3.28
CA PRO A 82 -16.87 -3.81 2.13
C PRO A 82 -17.36 -3.25 0.79
N PRO A 83 -18.68 -3.25 0.45
CA PRO A 83 -19.15 -2.60 -0.77
C PRO A 83 -18.89 -1.09 -0.79
N GLU A 84 -19.04 -0.39 0.33
CA GLU A 84 -18.74 1.04 0.41
C GLU A 84 -17.24 1.32 0.18
N ILE A 85 -16.34 0.50 0.74
CA ILE A 85 -14.90 0.57 0.49
C ILE A 85 -14.60 0.39 -1.01
N ILE A 86 -15.16 -0.65 -1.63
CA ILE A 86 -14.96 -0.94 -3.06
C ILE A 86 -15.46 0.22 -3.94
N LEU A 87 -16.59 0.85 -3.58
CA LEU A 87 -17.11 2.01 -4.30
C LEU A 87 -16.12 3.18 -4.27
N ARG A 88 -15.49 3.45 -3.11
CA ARG A 88 -14.48 4.51 -2.98
C ARG A 88 -13.21 4.21 -3.79
N TRP A 89 -12.76 2.95 -3.81
CA TRP A 89 -11.63 2.54 -4.66
C TRP A 89 -11.89 2.78 -6.16
N ILE A 90 -13.07 2.42 -6.63
CA ILE A 90 -13.47 2.64 -8.03
C ILE A 90 -13.61 4.13 -8.32
N ALA A 91 -14.16 4.92 -7.38
CA ALA A 91 -14.30 6.36 -7.53
C ALA A 91 -12.93 7.05 -7.67
N ALA A 92 -11.95 6.66 -6.85
CA ALA A 92 -10.58 7.17 -6.92
C ALA A 92 -9.97 6.97 -8.31
N GLY A 93 -10.17 5.80 -8.93
CA GLY A 93 -9.69 5.55 -10.30
C GLY A 93 -10.40 6.40 -11.35
N ARG A 94 -11.71 6.59 -11.22
CA ARG A 94 -12.52 7.36 -12.19
C ARG A 94 -12.17 8.84 -12.21
N VAL A 95 -11.96 9.45 -11.04
CA VAL A 95 -11.65 10.89 -10.94
C VAL A 95 -10.33 11.23 -11.64
N HIS A 96 -9.37 10.32 -11.60
CA HIS A 96 -8.06 10.49 -12.23
C HIS A 96 -7.96 9.89 -13.64
N ASN A 97 -9.03 9.29 -14.17
CA ASN A 97 -9.01 8.50 -15.40
C ASN A 97 -7.82 7.51 -15.44
N ALA A 98 -7.57 6.85 -14.31
CA ALA A 98 -6.38 6.04 -14.11
C ALA A 98 -6.53 4.64 -14.72
N ASP A 99 -5.47 4.15 -15.38
CA ASP A 99 -5.39 2.76 -15.85
C ASP A 99 -5.21 1.77 -14.69
N VAL A 100 -4.49 2.18 -13.64
CA VAL A 100 -4.18 1.37 -12.45
C VAL A 100 -4.37 2.23 -11.20
N VAL A 101 -5.06 1.68 -10.20
CA VAL A 101 -5.18 2.30 -8.88
C VAL A 101 -4.34 1.52 -7.89
N LEU A 102 -3.27 2.13 -7.39
CA LEU A 102 -2.50 1.59 -6.27
C LEU A 102 -3.24 1.90 -4.96
N ILE A 103 -3.63 0.85 -4.24
CA ILE A 103 -4.32 0.95 -2.95
C ILE A 103 -3.38 0.43 -1.87
N GLU A 104 -2.96 1.32 -0.98
CA GLU A 104 -2.21 0.95 0.21
C GLU A 104 -3.18 0.77 1.38
N LEU A 105 -3.14 -0.39 2.02
CA LEU A 105 -3.83 -0.64 3.28
C LEU A 105 -2.85 -0.38 4.41
N GLY A 106 -3.14 0.58 5.28
CA GLY A 106 -2.40 0.83 6.52
C GLY A 106 -2.52 -0.34 7.50
N GLY A 107 -1.87 -0.21 8.67
CA GLY A 107 -1.87 -1.27 9.68
C GLY A 107 -1.13 -2.54 9.24
N THR A 108 -1.36 -3.63 9.98
CA THR A 108 -0.70 -4.92 9.77
C THR A 108 -1.71 -6.03 9.52
N VAL A 109 -1.40 -6.92 8.58
CA VAL A 109 -2.20 -8.14 8.35
C VAL A 109 -2.30 -8.97 9.63
N GLY A 110 -3.53 -9.28 10.04
CA GLY A 110 -3.85 -9.97 11.29
C GLY A 110 -4.47 -9.06 12.36
N GLU A 111 -4.43 -7.74 12.17
CA GLU A 111 -5.12 -6.79 13.04
C GLU A 111 -6.63 -6.77 12.76
N TYR A 112 -7.40 -6.66 13.84
CA TYR A 112 -8.87 -6.66 13.78
C TYR A 112 -9.42 -5.46 12.99
N GLU A 113 -8.77 -4.31 13.10
CA GLU A 113 -9.20 -3.03 12.51
C GLU A 113 -9.23 -3.09 10.97
N GLY A 114 -8.40 -3.95 10.36
CA GLY A 114 -8.30 -4.11 8.91
C GLY A 114 -9.22 -5.15 8.28
N LEU A 115 -9.95 -5.94 9.08
CA LEU A 115 -10.69 -7.11 8.58
C LEU A 115 -11.68 -6.78 7.46
N LEU A 116 -12.37 -5.63 7.56
CA LEU A 116 -13.35 -5.22 6.55
C LEU A 116 -12.69 -4.73 5.25
N PHE A 117 -11.48 -4.16 5.33
CA PHE A 117 -10.68 -3.85 4.14
C PHE A 117 -10.18 -5.14 3.46
N PHE A 118 -9.70 -6.12 4.23
CA PHE A 118 -9.29 -7.42 3.67
C PHE A 118 -10.47 -8.16 3.01
N GLU A 119 -11.66 -8.10 3.60
CA GLU A 119 -12.89 -8.63 2.99
C GLU A 119 -13.26 -7.87 1.70
N ALA A 120 -13.05 -6.55 1.64
CA ALA A 120 -13.24 -5.77 0.42
C ALA A 120 -12.26 -6.21 -0.70
N VAL A 121 -10.98 -6.41 -0.38
CA VAL A 121 -9.98 -6.96 -1.31
C VAL A 121 -10.41 -8.33 -1.81
N ARG A 122 -10.84 -9.22 -0.90
CA ARG A 122 -11.26 -10.58 -1.24
C ARG A 122 -12.45 -10.57 -2.21
N ARG A 123 -13.43 -9.69 -1.99
CA ARG A 123 -14.61 -9.55 -2.86
C ARG A 123 -14.27 -9.01 -4.24
N ILE A 124 -13.42 -7.97 -4.33
CA ILE A 124 -13.06 -7.39 -5.63
C ILE A 124 -12.19 -8.35 -6.44
N LYS A 125 -11.22 -9.03 -5.81
CA LYS A 125 -10.40 -10.07 -6.46
C LYS A 125 -11.26 -11.26 -6.91
N LEU A 126 -12.26 -11.68 -6.14
CA LEU A 126 -13.18 -12.74 -6.56
C LEU A 126 -14.02 -12.33 -7.79
N LYS A 127 -14.46 -11.07 -7.84
CA LYS A 127 -15.27 -10.54 -8.95
C LYS A 127 -14.44 -10.33 -10.23
N SER A 128 -13.20 -9.89 -10.08
CA SER A 128 -12.29 -9.51 -11.17
C SER A 128 -10.87 -10.03 -10.92
N PRO A 129 -10.63 -11.35 -11.03
CA PRO A 129 -9.36 -11.96 -10.62
C PRO A 129 -8.15 -11.51 -11.43
N MET A 130 -8.37 -11.12 -12.69
CA MET A 130 -7.32 -10.64 -13.61
C MET A 130 -7.03 -9.14 -13.47
N ASP A 131 -7.93 -8.37 -12.85
CA ASP A 131 -7.81 -6.90 -12.77
C ASP A 131 -7.22 -6.44 -11.42
N VAL A 132 -6.91 -7.37 -10.52
CA VAL A 132 -6.45 -7.08 -9.16
C VAL A 132 -5.18 -7.87 -8.89
N ILE A 133 -4.12 -7.20 -8.44
CA ILE A 133 -2.89 -7.84 -7.94
C ILE A 133 -2.76 -7.56 -6.46
N LEU A 134 -2.48 -8.60 -5.67
CA LEU A 134 -2.17 -8.47 -4.26
C LEU A 134 -0.65 -8.51 -4.04
N ILE A 135 -0.10 -7.38 -3.59
CA ILE A 135 1.31 -7.27 -3.20
C ILE A 135 1.40 -7.28 -1.67
N HIS A 136 2.08 -8.29 -1.12
CA HIS A 136 2.29 -8.38 0.33
C HIS A 136 3.69 -7.93 0.71
N VAL A 137 3.78 -6.92 1.57
CA VAL A 137 5.05 -6.42 2.10
C VAL A 137 5.31 -7.07 3.45
N GLY A 138 6.49 -7.68 3.62
CA GLY A 138 6.87 -8.31 4.88
C GLY A 138 8.31 -8.07 5.27
N TYR A 139 8.60 -8.06 6.57
CA TYR A 139 9.92 -7.78 7.10
C TYR A 139 10.75 -9.05 7.32
N LEU A 140 12.03 -9.01 6.93
CA LEU A 140 13.03 -10.04 7.20
C LEU A 140 14.06 -9.48 8.18
N PRO A 141 13.93 -9.75 9.49
CA PRO A 141 14.87 -9.26 10.48
C PRO A 141 16.23 -9.92 10.35
N VAL A 142 17.27 -9.19 10.77
CA VAL A 142 18.64 -9.68 10.97
C VAL A 142 18.95 -9.62 12.46
N PRO A 143 18.77 -10.72 13.22
CA PRO A 143 19.18 -10.75 14.63
C PRO A 143 20.68 -10.47 14.76
N PRO A 144 21.11 -9.47 15.53
CA PRO A 144 22.53 -9.07 15.61
C PRO A 144 23.46 -10.21 16.05
N SER A 145 22.97 -11.12 16.89
CA SER A 145 23.73 -12.28 17.38
C SER A 145 24.04 -13.33 16.31
N ILE A 146 23.28 -13.36 15.22
CA ILE A 146 23.44 -14.35 14.15
C ILE A 146 24.00 -13.70 12.87
N GLY A 147 23.66 -12.44 12.61
CA GLY A 147 24.09 -11.71 11.41
C GLY A 147 23.43 -12.16 10.11
N GLU A 148 22.35 -12.96 10.21
CA GLU A 148 21.66 -13.57 9.07
C GLU A 148 20.20 -13.16 8.99
N LEU A 149 19.73 -12.87 7.77
CA LEU A 149 18.30 -12.67 7.49
C LEU A 149 17.47 -13.90 7.90
N LYS A 150 16.35 -13.68 8.58
CA LYS A 150 15.40 -14.73 8.94
C LYS A 150 14.10 -14.58 8.16
N SER A 151 13.80 -15.60 7.36
CA SER A 151 12.60 -15.64 6.50
C SER A 151 11.33 -16.10 7.22
N LYS A 152 11.42 -16.54 8.48
CA LYS A 152 10.26 -17.13 9.20
C LYS A 152 9.14 -16.11 9.48
N PRO A 153 9.44 -14.85 9.90
CA PRO A 153 8.39 -13.85 10.12
C PRO A 153 7.55 -13.56 8.88
N ILE A 154 8.18 -13.34 7.71
CA ILE A 154 7.43 -13.13 6.47
C ILE A 154 6.62 -14.37 6.05
N GLN A 155 7.11 -15.58 6.29
CA GLN A 155 6.34 -16.81 6.05
C GLN A 155 5.08 -16.89 6.91
N GLN A 156 5.17 -16.54 8.19
CA GLN A 156 4.02 -16.51 9.09
C GLN A 156 3.03 -15.39 8.70
N SER A 157 3.53 -14.23 8.31
CA SER A 157 2.71 -13.13 7.82
C SER A 157 1.88 -13.52 6.60
N VAL A 158 2.48 -14.24 5.64
CA VAL A 158 1.75 -14.78 4.48
C VAL A 158 0.73 -15.85 4.89
N GLN A 159 1.02 -16.69 5.89
CA GLN A 159 0.05 -17.64 6.42
C GLN A 159 -1.17 -16.95 7.04
N ILE A 160 -0.97 -15.85 7.76
CA ILE A 160 -2.07 -15.04 8.31
C ILE A 160 -2.90 -14.45 7.17
N LEU A 161 -2.26 -13.88 6.13
CA LEU A 161 -2.96 -13.37 4.95
C LEU A 161 -3.82 -14.46 4.27
N ASN A 162 -3.22 -15.65 4.06
CA ASN A 162 -3.91 -16.80 3.49
C ASN A 162 -5.10 -17.26 4.35
N SER A 163 -5.02 -17.15 5.69
CA SER A 163 -6.13 -17.49 6.59
C SER A 163 -7.35 -16.58 6.42
N LEU A 164 -7.16 -15.38 5.87
CA LEU A 164 -8.22 -14.45 5.48
C LEU A 164 -8.79 -14.73 4.07
N GLY A 165 -8.32 -15.79 3.41
CA GLY A 165 -8.70 -16.14 2.03
C GLY A 165 -8.01 -15.26 0.98
N LEU A 166 -6.89 -14.63 1.32
CA LEU A 166 -6.11 -13.78 0.43
C LEU A 166 -4.74 -14.41 0.18
N THR A 167 -4.44 -14.73 -1.08
CA THR A 167 -3.12 -15.24 -1.50
C THR A 167 -2.40 -14.15 -2.29
N PRO A 168 -1.17 -13.76 -1.89
CA PRO A 168 -0.46 -12.70 -2.58
C PRO A 168 0.03 -13.17 -3.95
N ASP A 169 -0.02 -12.29 -4.94
CA ASP A 169 0.55 -12.51 -6.27
C ASP A 169 2.05 -12.17 -6.28
N ILE A 170 2.46 -11.21 -5.45
CA ILE A 170 3.84 -10.71 -5.30
C ILE A 170 4.15 -10.53 -3.82
N ILE A 171 5.37 -10.90 -3.40
CA ILE A 171 5.87 -10.67 -2.04
C ILE A 171 7.09 -9.76 -2.10
N VAL A 172 7.03 -8.63 -1.39
CA VAL A 172 8.15 -7.70 -1.23
C VAL A 172 8.74 -7.88 0.17
N GLY A 173 9.96 -8.38 0.24
CA GLY A 173 10.69 -8.53 1.48
C GLY A 173 11.49 -7.27 1.82
N ARG A 174 11.10 -6.56 2.88
CA ARG A 174 11.88 -5.47 3.47
C ARG A 174 12.97 -6.03 4.38
N ALA A 175 14.19 -5.52 4.25
CA ALA A 175 15.34 -6.02 5.01
C ALA A 175 16.45 -4.97 5.09
N GLU A 176 17.37 -5.10 6.04
CA GLU A 176 18.59 -4.28 6.09
C GLU A 176 19.52 -4.56 4.89
N LYS A 177 19.49 -5.80 4.38
CA LYS A 177 20.39 -6.31 3.34
C LYS A 177 19.61 -7.00 2.23
N GLU A 178 20.23 -7.16 1.06
CA GLU A 178 19.63 -7.90 -0.04
C GLU A 178 19.29 -9.34 0.36
N ILE A 179 18.12 -9.81 -0.09
CA ILE A 179 17.65 -11.17 0.13
C ILE A 179 18.31 -12.08 -0.91
N ASP A 180 19.12 -13.02 -0.43
CA ASP A 180 19.75 -14.02 -1.29
C ASP A 180 18.75 -15.02 -1.88
N GLN A 181 19.19 -15.67 -2.97
CA GLN A 181 18.38 -16.60 -3.75
C GLN A 181 17.80 -17.76 -2.91
N LYS A 182 18.58 -18.33 -1.98
CA LYS A 182 18.12 -19.45 -1.14
C LYS A 182 16.98 -19.01 -0.23
N ARG A 183 17.02 -17.78 0.29
CA ARG A 183 15.91 -17.22 1.09
C ARG A 183 14.69 -16.92 0.23
N LYS A 184 14.86 -16.40 -0.99
CA LYS A 184 13.75 -16.21 -1.94
C LYS A 184 13.04 -17.52 -2.26
N GLU A 185 13.78 -18.58 -2.58
CA GLU A 185 13.24 -19.92 -2.84
C GLU A 185 12.48 -20.48 -1.64
N LYS A 186 13.01 -20.29 -0.43
CA LYS A 186 12.35 -20.73 0.80
C LYS A 186 11.04 -19.97 1.06
N ILE A 187 10.98 -18.68 0.75
CA ILE A 187 9.76 -17.88 0.88
C ILE A 187 8.74 -18.31 -0.17
N ALA A 188 9.16 -18.44 -1.44
CA ALA A 188 8.34 -18.92 -2.55
C ALA A 188 7.67 -20.26 -2.23
N LEU A 189 8.46 -21.26 -1.81
CA LEU A 189 7.96 -22.59 -1.44
C LEU A 189 6.94 -22.54 -0.29
N ALA A 190 7.20 -21.72 0.73
CA ALA A 190 6.31 -21.62 1.89
C ALA A 190 5.02 -20.82 1.62
N SER A 191 5.04 -19.94 0.63
CA SER A 191 3.92 -19.06 0.28
C SER A 191 3.08 -19.54 -0.90
N GLY A 192 3.62 -20.43 -1.73
CA GLY A 192 2.99 -20.84 -2.99
C GLY A 192 3.15 -19.80 -4.11
N VAL A 193 4.03 -18.82 -3.94
CA VAL A 193 4.30 -17.75 -4.91
C VAL A 193 5.54 -18.09 -5.74
N LEU A 194 5.56 -17.68 -7.02
CA LEU A 194 6.71 -17.89 -7.91
C LEU A 194 7.96 -17.16 -7.39
N VAL A 195 9.15 -17.76 -7.56
CA VAL A 195 10.40 -17.22 -7.02
C VAL A 195 10.72 -15.84 -7.62
N GLU A 196 10.42 -15.63 -8.90
CA GLU A 196 10.56 -14.34 -9.59
C GLU A 196 9.66 -13.24 -9.02
N ASN A 197 8.56 -13.61 -8.35
CA ASN A 197 7.65 -12.68 -7.68
C ASN A 197 8.07 -12.39 -6.23
N ILE A 198 9.22 -12.92 -5.76
CA ILE A 198 9.81 -12.59 -4.47
C ILE A 198 10.84 -11.47 -4.65
N ILE A 199 10.43 -10.26 -4.30
CA ILE A 199 11.20 -9.02 -4.52
C ILE A 199 11.96 -8.65 -3.26
N SER A 200 13.25 -8.38 -3.40
CA SER A 200 14.12 -7.90 -2.33
C SER A 200 14.06 -6.38 -2.27
N ASN A 201 13.71 -5.80 -1.13
CA ASN A 201 13.70 -4.35 -0.93
C ASN A 201 14.59 -3.97 0.26
N PRO A 202 15.93 -3.96 0.08
CA PRO A 202 16.86 -3.62 1.14
C PRO A 202 16.74 -2.15 1.58
N ASP A 203 17.37 -1.82 2.71
CA ASP A 203 17.60 -0.44 3.11
C ASP A 203 18.48 0.28 2.06
N VAL A 204 18.11 1.54 1.80
CA VAL A 204 18.73 2.42 0.82
C VAL A 204 19.02 3.76 1.47
N ASN A 205 20.03 4.48 0.96
CA ASN A 205 20.43 5.76 1.56
C ASN A 205 19.44 6.89 1.23
N SER A 206 18.70 6.74 0.13
CA SER A 206 17.67 7.68 -0.29
C SER A 206 16.43 6.93 -0.75
N ILE A 207 15.25 7.40 -0.36
CA ILE A 207 13.96 6.87 -0.81
C ILE A 207 13.83 6.86 -2.34
N TYR A 208 14.53 7.77 -3.03
CA TYR A 208 14.52 7.86 -4.48
C TYR A 208 15.32 6.72 -5.15
N GLU A 209 16.10 5.93 -4.41
CA GLU A 209 16.76 4.73 -4.94
C GLU A 209 15.80 3.54 -5.08
N ILE A 210 14.67 3.56 -4.35
CA ILE A 210 13.70 2.44 -4.32
C ILE A 210 13.19 2.08 -5.73
N PRO A 211 12.76 3.01 -6.60
CA PRO A 211 12.34 2.67 -7.97
C PRO A 211 13.41 1.92 -8.77
N ILE A 212 14.69 2.28 -8.59
CA ILE A 212 15.82 1.62 -9.28
C ILE A 212 16.00 0.19 -8.76
N VAL A 213 15.92 0.00 -7.44
CA VAL A 213 16.03 -1.32 -6.78
C VAL A 213 14.91 -2.26 -7.23
N LEU A 214 13.67 -1.76 -7.32
CA LEU A 214 12.52 -2.54 -7.73
C LEU A 214 12.56 -2.87 -9.24
N ARG A 215 12.96 -1.91 -10.08
CA ARG A 215 13.09 -2.10 -11.53
C ARG A 215 14.20 -3.08 -11.90
N LYS A 216 15.32 -3.10 -11.17
CA LYS A 216 16.38 -4.13 -11.36
C LYS A 216 15.84 -5.56 -11.20
N GLN A 217 14.77 -5.72 -10.42
CA GLN A 217 14.08 -7.00 -10.21
C GLN A 217 12.80 -7.15 -11.05
N LYS A 218 12.58 -6.25 -12.01
CA LYS A 218 11.49 -6.30 -13.00
C LYS A 218 10.09 -6.28 -12.38
N LEU A 219 9.92 -5.67 -11.21
CA LEU A 219 8.61 -5.61 -10.54
C LEU A 219 7.53 -4.96 -11.44
N ASP A 220 7.89 -3.88 -12.12
CA ASP A 220 7.05 -3.20 -13.10
C ASP A 220 6.62 -4.15 -14.24
N GLU A 221 7.56 -4.88 -14.84
CA GLU A 221 7.27 -5.86 -15.91
C GLU A 221 6.35 -6.99 -15.41
N ILE A 222 6.54 -7.47 -14.18
CA ILE A 222 5.69 -8.48 -13.55
C ILE A 222 4.25 -7.96 -13.40
N ILE A 223 4.08 -6.74 -12.88
CA ILE A 223 2.77 -6.11 -12.67
C ILE A 223 2.06 -5.90 -14.02
N ILE A 224 2.74 -5.30 -15.00
CA ILE A 224 2.20 -5.05 -16.35
C ILE A 224 1.72 -6.36 -16.98
N LYS A 225 2.53 -7.43 -16.89
CA LYS A 225 2.19 -8.74 -17.44
C LYS A 225 0.98 -9.37 -16.73
N GLN A 226 0.94 -9.32 -15.40
CA GLN A 226 -0.14 -9.93 -14.61
C GLN A 226 -1.49 -9.22 -14.83
N LEU A 227 -1.50 -7.88 -14.96
CA LEU A 227 -2.71 -7.10 -15.30
C LEU A 227 -3.07 -7.15 -16.80
N GLY A 228 -2.26 -7.80 -17.64
CA GLY A 228 -2.50 -7.83 -19.09
C GLY A 228 -2.41 -6.45 -19.76
N LEU A 229 -1.67 -5.51 -19.16
CA LEU A 229 -1.52 -4.14 -19.66
C LEU A 229 -0.55 -4.07 -20.84
N LYS A 230 -0.77 -3.10 -21.72
CA LYS A 230 0.16 -2.74 -22.79
C LYS A 230 0.90 -1.47 -22.41
N ALA A 231 2.03 -1.61 -21.74
CA ALA A 231 2.89 -0.49 -21.36
C ALA A 231 4.20 -0.52 -22.13
N LYS A 232 4.71 0.67 -22.48
CA LYS A 232 6.07 0.83 -23.00
C LYS A 232 7.03 0.84 -21.82
N ARG A 233 8.28 0.42 -22.08
CA ARG A 233 9.35 0.54 -21.08
C ARG A 233 9.75 2.00 -20.95
N GLU A 234 9.54 2.57 -19.78
CA GLU A 234 9.92 3.97 -19.48
C GLU A 234 11.45 4.10 -19.36
N ASP A 235 12.03 5.23 -19.75
CA ASP A 235 13.44 5.53 -19.51
C ASP A 235 13.60 6.24 -18.15
N LEU A 236 14.42 5.69 -17.24
CA LEU A 236 14.66 6.30 -15.92
C LEU A 236 15.88 7.24 -15.90
N ARG A 237 16.41 7.60 -17.06
CA ARG A 237 17.62 8.45 -17.14
C ARG A 237 17.49 9.76 -16.35
N ASP A 238 16.35 10.44 -16.42
CA ASP A 238 16.14 11.68 -15.67
C ASP A 238 16.13 11.44 -14.15
N TRP A 239 15.58 10.30 -13.72
CA TRP A 239 15.58 9.87 -12.32
C TRP A 239 16.99 9.55 -11.81
N GLU A 240 17.80 8.87 -12.64
CA GLU A 240 19.21 8.59 -12.36
C GLU A 240 20.03 9.89 -12.26
N ILE A 241 19.78 10.85 -13.16
CA ILE A 241 20.42 12.17 -13.11
C ILE A 241 20.04 12.92 -11.82
N MET A 242 18.77 12.87 -11.41
CA MET A 242 18.31 13.47 -10.16
C MET A 242 19.02 12.84 -8.95
N LEU A 243 19.12 11.51 -8.90
CA LEU A 243 19.83 10.78 -7.84
C LEU A 243 21.32 11.14 -7.76
N GLU A 244 21.99 11.28 -8.90
CA GLU A 244 23.39 11.72 -8.94
C GLU A 244 23.54 13.14 -8.38
N LYS A 245 22.60 14.04 -8.68
CA LYS A 245 22.60 15.40 -8.15
C LYS A 245 22.30 15.45 -6.65
N SER A 246 21.40 14.62 -6.14
CA SER A 246 21.00 14.62 -4.72
C SER A 246 22.11 14.16 -3.78
N LYS A 247 23.14 13.46 -4.28
CA LYS A 247 24.33 13.07 -3.51
C LYS A 247 25.24 14.25 -3.14
N LYS A 248 25.02 15.45 -3.69
CA LYS A 248 25.81 16.64 -3.36
C LYS A 248 25.37 17.22 -2.02
N THR A 249 26.31 17.36 -1.09
CA THR A 249 26.06 17.93 0.23
C THR A 249 25.99 19.46 0.18
N VAL A 250 24.91 20.02 0.74
CA VAL A 250 24.75 21.46 1.00
C VAL A 250 24.22 21.62 2.42
N THR A 251 24.75 22.57 3.18
CA THR A 251 24.32 22.83 4.57
C THR A 251 23.21 23.87 4.59
N PHE A 252 22.08 23.53 5.23
CA PHE A 252 20.97 24.45 5.50
C PHE A 252 20.78 24.59 7.02
N VAL A 253 20.37 25.77 7.47
CA VAL A 253 19.93 26.01 8.85
C VAL A 253 18.41 26.15 8.83
N LEU A 254 17.71 25.22 9.46
CA LEU A 254 16.24 25.26 9.57
C LEU A 254 15.87 25.93 10.90
N LEU A 255 15.36 27.16 10.83
CA LEU A 255 14.81 27.87 11.99
C LEU A 255 13.36 27.41 12.17
N ARG A 256 13.07 26.58 13.18
CA ARG A 256 11.71 26.35 13.65
C ARG A 256 11.31 27.57 14.49
N VAL A 257 10.37 28.37 13.98
CA VAL A 257 9.73 29.49 14.69
C VAL A 257 8.56 28.97 15.49
#